data_AF-A0A7C3AQD6-F1
#
_entry.id   AF-A0A7C3AQD6-F1
#
_cell.length_a   1.000
_cell.length_b   1.000
_cell.length_c   1.000
_cell.angle_alpha   90.00
_cell.angle_beta   90.00
_cell.angle_gamma   90.00
#
_symmetry.space_group_name_H-M   'P 1'
#
loop_
_entity.id
_entity.type
_entity.pdbx_description
1 polymer ?
#
loop_
_entity_poly.entity_id
_entity_poly.type
_entity_poly.pdbx_seq_one_letter_code
_entity_poly.pdbx_strand_id
1 'polypeptide(L)'
;MADKRMLIVPAELVKKIDDNRGDMSQAEFIEFLFNSQLNQKTQEHDDKQYATKDELHSLELDIKKLLRNFLDFFVSYGLELGKQSPKTEFEELSSRLQELENDLASEGKGKEAKIKWK
;
A
#
# COMPACT_ATOMS: atom_id res chain seq x y z
N MET A 1 21.99 -30.11 14.25
CA MET A 1 21.81 -29.34 15.49
C MET A 1 22.47 -28.00 15.26
N ALA A 2 21.79 -26.88 15.47
CA ALA A 2 22.41 -25.56 15.26
C ALA A 2 23.47 -25.35 16.34
N ASP A 3 24.71 -25.14 15.93
CA ASP A 3 25.83 -24.86 16.83
C ASP A 3 25.56 -23.55 17.58
N LYS A 4 25.24 -23.66 18.88
CA LYS A 4 25.02 -22.49 19.74
C LYS A 4 26.37 -21.96 20.24
N ARG A 5 26.62 -20.66 20.03
CA ARG A 5 27.82 -19.95 20.52
C ARG A 5 27.41 -18.92 21.57
N MET A 6 28.31 -18.61 22.51
CA MET A 6 28.05 -17.64 23.59
C MET A 6 28.41 -16.23 23.14
N LEU A 7 27.48 -15.28 23.29
CA LEU A 7 27.69 -13.85 23.03
C LEU A 7 27.75 -13.10 24.36
N ILE A 8 28.85 -12.38 24.62
CA ILE A 8 29.02 -11.57 25.82
C ILE A 8 28.73 -10.11 25.44
N VAL A 9 27.79 -9.49 26.15
CA VAL A 9 27.38 -8.10 25.95
C VAL A 9 27.30 -7.35 27.28
N PRO A 10 27.48 -6.01 27.28
CA PRO A 10 27.32 -5.20 28.48
C PRO A 10 25.91 -5.35 29.08
N ALA A 11 25.83 -5.35 30.41
CA ALA A 11 24.56 -5.52 31.12
C ALA A 11 23.52 -4.42 30.77
N GLU A 12 23.99 -3.20 30.52
CA GLU A 12 23.14 -2.08 30.07
C GLU A 12 22.47 -2.36 28.72
N LEU A 13 23.20 -3.03 27.81
CA LEU A 13 22.67 -3.39 26.50
C LEU A 13 21.64 -4.51 26.61
N VAL A 14 21.86 -5.49 27.49
CA VAL A 14 20.88 -6.55 27.78
C VAL A 14 19.59 -5.94 28.31
N LYS A 15 19.69 -5.00 29.25
CA LYS A 15 18.53 -4.29 29.78
C LYS A 15 17.77 -3.54 28.68
N LYS A 16 18.49 -2.82 27.83
CA LYS A 16 17.87 -2.11 26.70
C LYS A 16 17.18 -3.08 25.72
N ILE A 17 17.75 -4.25 25.47
CA ILE A 17 17.11 -5.28 24.65
C ILE A 17 15.81 -5.75 25.33
N ASP A 18 15.86 -6.08 26.61
CA ASP A 18 14.69 -6.57 27.35
C ASP A 18 13.57 -5.54 27.44
N ASP A 19 13.90 -4.25 27.57
CA ASP A 19 12.92 -3.15 27.61
C ASP A 19 12.24 -2.91 26.23
N ASN A 20 12.88 -3.29 25.11
CA ASN A 20 12.42 -2.95 23.75
C ASN A 20 11.99 -4.16 22.90
N ARG A 21 12.27 -5.40 23.33
CA ARG A 21 11.99 -6.62 22.54
C ARG A 21 10.49 -6.97 22.44
N GLY A 22 9.64 -6.35 23.26
CA GLY A 22 8.24 -6.75 23.39
C GLY A 22 8.13 -8.23 23.80
N ASP A 23 7.34 -8.99 23.05
CA ASP A 23 7.10 -10.42 23.31
C ASP A 23 8.16 -11.35 22.68
N MET A 24 9.15 -10.80 21.96
CA MET A 24 10.19 -11.59 21.30
C MET A 24 11.26 -12.08 22.29
N SER A 25 11.88 -13.22 22.01
CA SER A 25 13.10 -13.63 22.73
C SER A 25 14.30 -12.74 22.32
N GLN A 26 15.36 -12.72 23.15
CA GLN A 26 16.57 -11.95 22.84
C GLN A 26 17.20 -12.36 21.50
N ALA A 27 17.18 -13.66 21.18
CA ALA A 27 17.73 -14.17 19.92
C ALA A 27 16.90 -13.71 18.72
N GLU A 28 15.57 -13.84 18.79
CA GLU A 28 14.66 -13.41 17.73
C GLU A 28 14.71 -11.89 17.53
N PHE A 29 14.81 -11.12 18.61
CA PHE A 29 14.94 -9.66 18.53
C PHE A 29 16.26 -9.25 17.87
N ILE A 30 17.38 -9.90 18.22
CA ILE A 30 18.68 -9.64 17.59
C ILE A 30 18.66 -10.04 16.10
N GLU A 31 18.06 -11.18 15.76
CA GLU A 31 17.88 -11.62 14.37
C GLU A 31 17.02 -10.63 13.58
N PHE A 32 15.93 -10.13 14.16
CA PHE A 32 15.10 -9.09 13.56
C PHE A 32 15.88 -7.79 13.32
N LEU A 33 16.70 -7.36 14.28
CA LEU A 33 17.56 -6.18 14.11
C LEU A 33 18.59 -6.39 13.00
N PHE A 34 19.21 -7.57 12.91
CA PHE A 34 20.11 -7.87 11.80
C PHE A 34 19.38 -7.84 10.46
N ASN A 35 18.25 -8.52 10.34
CA ASN A 35 17.48 -8.58 9.11
C ASN A 35 16.97 -7.19 8.69
N SER A 36 16.48 -6.37 9.62
CA SER A 36 16.03 -5.00 9.31
C SER A 36 17.16 -4.10 8.82
N GLN A 37 18.36 -4.19 9.41
CA GLN A 37 19.52 -3.38 9.02
C GLN A 37 20.19 -3.89 7.73
N LEU A 38 20.23 -5.21 7.51
CA LEU A 38 20.73 -5.81 6.27
C LEU A 38 19.75 -5.56 5.12
N ASN A 39 18.45 -5.70 5.34
CA ASN A 39 17.44 -5.43 4.32
C ASN A 39 17.36 -3.94 3.97
N GLN A 40 17.63 -3.02 4.90
CA GLN A 40 17.80 -1.59 4.56
C GLN A 40 18.97 -1.37 3.59
N LYS A 41 20.12 -2.00 3.84
CA LYS A 41 21.30 -1.87 2.96
C LYS A 41 21.11 -2.54 1.59
N THR A 42 20.35 -3.62 1.53
CA THR A 42 20.00 -4.28 0.26
C THR A 42 18.90 -3.50 -0.49
N GLN A 43 17.91 -2.94 0.21
CA GLN A 43 16.86 -2.11 -0.40
C GLN A 43 17.36 -0.74 -0.88
N GLU A 44 18.41 -0.17 -0.28
CA GLU A 44 19.09 1.01 -0.87
C GLU A 44 19.67 0.73 -2.27
N HIS A 45 19.98 -0.54 -2.57
CA HIS A 45 20.48 -0.95 -3.88
C HIS A 45 19.41 -1.51 -4.82
N ASP A 46 18.30 -2.06 -4.33
CA ASP A 46 17.36 -2.83 -5.17
C ASP A 46 15.87 -2.51 -5.04
N ASP A 47 15.45 -1.53 -4.22
CA ASP A 47 14.01 -1.20 -4.13
C ASP A 47 13.76 0.28 -3.79
N LYS A 48 13.98 1.14 -4.78
CA LYS A 48 13.41 2.49 -4.79
C LYS A 48 11.91 2.38 -5.06
N GLN A 49 11.11 2.10 -4.03
CA GLN A 49 9.66 2.36 -4.03
C GLN A 49 9.36 3.86 -3.93
N TYR A 50 9.95 4.66 -4.81
CA TYR A 50 9.61 6.06 -4.98
C TYR A 50 9.25 6.26 -6.45
N ALA A 51 8.01 6.65 -6.71
CA ALA A 51 7.59 7.02 -8.05
C ALA A 51 8.53 8.12 -8.56
N THR A 52 9.20 7.84 -9.67
CA THR A 52 10.06 8.81 -10.34
C THR A 52 9.22 9.95 -10.91
N LYS A 53 9.82 11.14 -11.06
CA LYS A 53 9.12 12.31 -11.63
C LYS A 53 8.55 12.02 -13.03
N ASP A 54 9.18 11.11 -13.75
CA ASP A 54 8.76 10.70 -15.09
C ASP A 54 7.51 9.82 -15.06
N GLU A 55 7.37 8.92 -14.06
CA GLU A 55 6.17 8.10 -13.85
C GLU A 55 4.96 8.96 -13.43
N LEU A 56 5.18 10.00 -12.63
CA LEU A 56 4.14 10.97 -12.31
C LEU A 56 3.72 11.79 -13.53
N HIS A 57 4.67 12.16 -14.39
CA HIS A 57 4.36 12.89 -15.63
C HIS A 57 3.62 12.01 -16.65
N SER A 58 3.97 10.72 -16.76
CA SER A 58 3.18 9.79 -17.59
C SER A 58 1.77 9.59 -17.05
N LEU A 59 1.61 9.47 -15.72
CA LEU A 59 0.30 9.39 -15.08
C LEU A 59 -0.55 10.65 -15.35
N GLU A 60 0.05 11.84 -15.28
CA GLU A 60 -0.63 13.10 -15.59
C GLU A 60 -1.11 13.13 -17.05
N LEU A 61 -0.29 12.69 -17.99
CA LEU A 61 -0.64 12.60 -19.40
C LEU A 61 -1.78 11.60 -19.64
N ASP A 62 -1.73 10.44 -18.97
CA ASP A 62 -2.76 9.41 -19.08
C ASP A 62 -4.10 9.88 -18.51
N ILE A 63 -4.09 10.57 -17.36
CA ILE A 63 -5.30 11.18 -16.77
C ILE A 63 -5.86 12.25 -17.71
N LYS A 64 -5.02 13.11 -18.29
CA LYS A 64 -5.48 14.12 -19.27
C LYS A 64 -6.11 13.48 -20.50
N LYS A 65 -5.53 12.39 -20.99
CA LYS A 65 -6.05 11.64 -22.14
C LYS A 65 -7.38 10.97 -21.80
N LEU A 66 -7.50 10.39 -20.61
CA LEU A 66 -8.73 9.79 -20.12
C LEU A 66 -9.86 10.83 -20.00
N LEU A 67 -9.58 11.99 -19.41
CA LEU A 67 -10.54 13.08 -19.30
C LEU A 67 -10.94 13.63 -20.67
N ARG A 68 -10.00 13.74 -21.61
CA ARG A 68 -10.29 14.16 -22.98
C ARG A 68 -11.20 13.16 -23.71
N ASN A 69 -10.93 11.87 -23.58
CA ASN A 69 -11.78 10.82 -24.14
C ASN A 69 -13.17 10.79 -23.50
N PHE A 70 -13.26 11.02 -22.19
CA PHE A 70 -14.53 11.13 -21.48
C PHE A 70 -15.36 12.34 -21.94
N LEU A 71 -14.72 13.50 -22.11
CA LEU A 71 -15.38 14.69 -22.64
C LEU A 71 -15.78 14.52 -24.11
N ASP A 72 -14.96 13.87 -24.93
CA ASP A 72 -15.27 13.57 -26.33
C ASP A 72 -16.44 12.58 -26.45
N PHE A 73 -16.51 11.60 -25.56
CA PHE A 73 -17.68 10.75 -25.39
C PHE A 73 -18.90 11.57 -24.98
N PHE A 74 -18.80 12.47 -23.99
CA PHE A 74 -19.95 13.27 -23.55
C PHE A 74 -20.44 14.26 -24.62
N VAL A 75 -19.51 14.84 -25.39
CA VAL A 75 -19.85 15.77 -26.48
C VAL A 75 -20.41 15.02 -27.68
N SER A 76 -19.82 13.90 -28.08
CA SER A 76 -20.30 13.11 -29.23
C SER A 76 -21.60 12.38 -28.90
N TYR A 77 -21.66 11.69 -27.77
CA TYR A 77 -22.81 10.88 -27.36
C TYR A 77 -23.95 11.73 -26.75
N GLY A 78 -23.61 12.78 -26.00
CA GLY A 78 -24.60 13.68 -25.38
C GLY A 78 -25.24 14.67 -26.35
N LEU A 79 -24.60 15.00 -27.48
CA LEU A 79 -25.23 15.75 -28.57
C LEU A 79 -26.05 14.86 -29.51
N GLU A 80 -25.69 13.58 -29.68
CA GLU A 80 -26.48 12.60 -30.44
C GLU A 80 -27.74 12.11 -29.69
N LEU A 81 -27.72 12.05 -28.36
CA LEU A 81 -28.90 11.76 -27.53
C LEU A 81 -29.71 13.02 -27.17
N GLY A 82 -30.23 13.72 -28.18
CA GLY A 82 -31.17 14.82 -27.98
C GLY A 82 -32.53 14.43 -27.36
N LYS A 83 -32.68 13.31 -26.64
CA LYS A 83 -33.99 12.82 -26.15
C LYS A 83 -34.04 12.10 -24.79
N GLN A 84 -32.93 11.85 -24.10
CA GLN A 84 -32.98 11.32 -22.72
C GLN A 84 -32.10 12.19 -21.83
N SER A 85 -32.62 12.63 -20.69
CA SER A 85 -32.03 13.68 -19.89
C SER A 85 -30.63 13.29 -19.38
N PRO A 86 -29.59 14.14 -19.54
CA PRO A 86 -28.22 13.89 -19.10
C PRO A 86 -28.05 13.56 -17.60
N LYS A 87 -29.09 13.77 -16.80
CA LYS A 87 -29.07 13.58 -15.34
C LYS A 87 -29.04 12.09 -14.94
N THR A 88 -29.82 11.25 -15.61
CA THR A 88 -29.95 9.84 -15.23
C THR A 88 -28.67 9.06 -15.54
N GLU A 89 -28.03 9.36 -16.67
CA GLU A 89 -26.77 8.72 -17.07
C GLU A 89 -25.58 9.22 -16.24
N PHE A 90 -25.60 10.49 -15.84
CA PHE A 90 -24.61 11.04 -14.91
C PHE A 90 -24.74 10.41 -13.51
N GLU A 91 -25.98 10.16 -13.07
CA GLU A 91 -26.27 9.47 -11.81
C GLU A 91 -25.82 8.00 -11.84
N GLU A 92 -25.97 7.31 -12.97
CA GLU A 92 -25.43 5.96 -13.18
C GLU A 92 -23.89 5.97 -13.16
N LEU A 93 -23.26 6.92 -13.84
CA LEU A 93 -21.79 7.05 -13.84
C LEU A 93 -21.25 7.39 -12.44
N SER A 94 -21.91 8.30 -11.72
CA SER A 94 -21.53 8.62 -10.34
C SER A 94 -21.69 7.41 -9.41
N SER A 95 -22.73 6.61 -9.63
CA SER A 95 -22.95 5.38 -8.87
C SER A 95 -21.84 4.36 -9.12
N ARG A 96 -21.41 4.18 -10.37
CA ARG A 96 -20.28 3.29 -10.72
C ARG A 96 -18.93 3.78 -10.19
N LEU A 97 -18.70 5.09 -10.20
CA LEU A 97 -17.49 5.68 -9.61
C LEU A 97 -17.47 5.51 -8.09
N GLN A 98 -18.61 5.69 -7.44
CA GLN A 98 -18.76 5.48 -6.01
C GLN A 98 -18.64 3.99 -5.62
N GLU A 99 -19.15 3.07 -6.44
CA GLU A 99 -18.96 1.63 -6.27
C GLU A 99 -17.49 1.24 -6.37
N LEU A 100 -16.76 1.77 -7.37
CA LEU A 100 -15.33 1.54 -7.53
C LEU A 100 -14.50 2.14 -6.38
N GLU A 101 -14.88 3.32 -5.88
CA GLU A 101 -14.27 3.94 -4.69
C GLU A 101 -14.48 3.07 -3.43
N ASN A 102 -15.68 2.52 -3.27
CA ASN A 102 -16.00 1.60 -2.16
C ASN A 102 -15.25 0.27 -2.27
N ASP A 103 -15.07 -0.27 -3.47
CA ASP A 103 -14.29 -1.49 -3.71
C ASP A 103 -12.80 -1.27 -3.36
N LEU A 104 -12.24 -0.13 -3.76
CA LEU A 104 -10.87 0.27 -3.40
C LEU A 104 -10.72 0.52 -1.89
N ALA A 105 -11.76 1.07 -1.23
CA ALA A 105 -11.78 1.25 0.23
C ALA A 105 -12.00 -0.08 1.00
N SER A 106 -12.64 -1.07 0.37
CA SER A 106 -12.90 -2.40 0.91
C SER A 106 -11.64 -3.29 0.88
N GLU A 107 -10.77 -3.10 -0.12
CA GLU A 107 -9.50 -3.82 -0.23
C GLU A 107 -8.52 -3.54 0.94
N GLY A 108 -8.73 -2.45 1.68
CA GLY A 108 -8.00 -2.10 2.90
C GLY A 108 -8.53 -2.70 4.22
N LYS A 109 -9.63 -3.47 4.20
CA LYS A 109 -10.25 -4.05 5.42
C LYS A 109 -10.49 -5.56 5.31
N GLY A 110 -9.42 -6.35 5.44
CA GLY A 110 -9.50 -7.75 5.81
C GLY A 110 -8.10 -8.33 5.94
N LYS A 111 -7.63 -8.87 7.07
CA LYS A 111 -8.30 -9.85 7.94
C LYS A 111 -7.67 -9.77 9.34
N GLU A 112 -8.35 -9.22 10.34
CA GLU A 112 -7.97 -9.44 11.74
C GLU A 112 -8.48 -10.82 12.19
N ALA A 113 -7.58 -11.81 12.25
CA ALA A 113 -7.90 -13.12 12.80
C ALA A 113 -7.91 -13.06 14.34
N LYS A 114 -9.10 -13.12 14.96
CA LYS A 114 -9.26 -13.30 16.42
C LYS A 114 -9.03 -14.76 16.80
N ILE A 115 -7.85 -15.07 17.34
CA ILE A 115 -7.55 -16.39 17.93
C ILE A 115 -8.12 -16.41 19.36
N LYS A 116 -9.07 -17.31 19.63
CA LYS A 116 -9.55 -17.64 20.98
C LYS A 116 -8.75 -18.83 21.51
N TRP A 117 -8.14 -18.67 22.68
CA TRP A 117 -7.55 -19.77 23.44
C TRP A 117 -8.54 -20.31 24.48
N LYS A 118 -8.45 -21.62 24.74
CA LYS A 118 -9.29 -22.41 25.66
C LYS A 118 -8.53 -22.66 26.96
#